data_AF-A0A7S4ALA1-F1
#
_entry.id   AF-A0A7S4ALA1-F1
#
_cell.length_a   1.000
_cell.length_b   1.000
_cell.length_c   1.000
_cell.angle_alpha   90.00
_cell.angle_beta   90.00
_cell.angle_gamma   90.00
#
_symmetry.space_group_name_H-M   'P 1'
#
loop_
_entity.id
_entity.type
_entity.pdbx_description
1 polymer ?
#
loop_
_entity_poly.entity_id
_entity_poly.type
_entity_poly.pdbx_seq_one_letter_code
_entity_poly.pdbx_strand_id
1 'polypeptide(L)'
;MCCVVDQHWIRRYYTSLEATPHGKINKTSQGRITMMKKASFVVVPVSAVVLALSSLIGGVHSLSLSMMSANAKHIVVVGGGIQGTSVAYHLAQKAKTKKMSSPLKITILEAKEPASAASGKGGGFMARSWGDGSPTQGLHHLAFDMYQDLAQTLGCSSYRKLPVLSVAPEGGGGIQKNTHKTNPLVPSWLDGKSIGRISPMGYGDDTAQITPKEFVHKMLEAACDDVTVVLGTCTGVEVASNDNDGDETTVTGVKYQPRGDGDDNVEQILPADAVVVSAGPWSCQAEDWFEGSGVQLPMEGVKSTSIVWKQPDEVENVDATALFCGEDYRFNTHRT
;
A
#
# COMPACT_ATOMS: atom_id res chain seq x y z
N MET A 1 7.29 6.39 7.82
CA MET A 1 7.41 6.78 6.40
C MET A 1 6.14 6.34 5.69
N CYS A 2 5.04 7.07 5.93
CA CYS A 2 4.07 7.33 4.86
C CYS A 2 4.85 8.03 3.74
N CYS A 3 4.38 8.01 2.50
CA CYS A 3 4.90 8.91 1.47
C CYS A 3 4.84 10.36 2.00
N VAL A 4 5.94 10.85 2.57
CA VAL A 4 6.14 12.26 2.85
C VAL A 4 6.52 12.83 1.51
N VAL A 5 5.52 13.28 0.76
CA VAL A 5 5.73 14.30 -0.24
C VAL A 5 6.17 15.53 0.55
N ASP A 6 7.42 15.95 0.34
CA ASP A 6 7.98 17.16 0.92
C ASP A 6 7.02 18.34 0.71
N GLN A 7 6.56 18.96 1.80
CA GLN A 7 5.60 20.05 1.76
C GLN A 7 6.14 21.32 1.08
N HIS A 8 7.47 21.44 0.86
CA HIS A 8 8.03 22.58 0.15
C HIS A 8 7.76 22.57 -1.37
N TRP A 9 7.43 21.42 -1.96
CA TRP A 9 7.22 21.31 -3.42
C TRP A 9 5.81 21.68 -3.90
N ILE A 10 4.78 21.52 -3.05
CA ILE A 10 3.36 21.73 -3.42
C ILE A 10 3.04 23.21 -3.74
N ARG A 11 3.81 24.17 -3.21
CA ARG A 11 3.53 25.60 -3.35
C ARG A 11 3.80 26.18 -4.75
N ARG A 12 4.53 25.48 -5.62
CA ARG A 12 4.94 26.02 -6.94
C ARG A 12 4.04 25.64 -8.11
N TYR A 13 3.20 24.61 -7.99
CA TYR A 13 2.49 24.03 -9.15
C TYR A 13 0.98 24.26 -9.17
N TYR A 14 0.36 24.75 -8.10
CA TYR A 14 -1.11 24.79 -7.95
C TYR A 14 -1.75 26.19 -7.98
N THR A 15 -1.12 27.17 -8.63
CA THR A 15 -1.73 28.49 -8.92
C THR A 15 -2.55 28.51 -10.22
N SER A 16 -2.72 27.36 -10.86
CA SER A 16 -3.46 27.21 -12.12
C SER A 16 -4.44 26.07 -11.96
N LEU A 17 -5.73 26.35 -12.21
CA LEU A 17 -6.91 25.47 -12.23
C LEU A 17 -7.86 25.67 -11.02
N GLU A 18 -8.72 26.66 -11.17
CA GLU A 18 -10.04 26.74 -10.52
C GLU A 18 -11.00 25.68 -11.08
N ALA A 19 -11.94 25.17 -10.27
CA ALA A 19 -13.38 25.15 -10.59
C ALA A 19 -14.23 24.47 -9.48
N THR A 20 -15.50 24.83 -9.48
CA THR A 20 -16.54 24.82 -8.42
C THR A 20 -17.32 23.50 -8.21
N PRO A 21 -18.01 23.29 -7.05
CA PRO A 21 -18.75 22.07 -6.73
C PRO A 21 -20.29 22.21 -6.65
N HIS A 22 -21.03 21.25 -7.22
CA HIS A 22 -22.44 20.90 -6.93
C HIS A 22 -22.58 19.36 -7.02
N GLY A 23 -23.36 18.60 -6.24
CA GLY A 23 -24.39 18.90 -5.25
C GLY A 23 -24.73 17.65 -4.40
N LYS A 24 -25.59 17.86 -3.40
CA LYS A 24 -25.96 16.92 -2.30
C LYS A 24 -26.98 15.86 -2.73
N ILE A 25 -26.96 14.68 -2.08
CA ILE A 25 -28.14 13.80 -1.93
C ILE A 25 -28.25 13.25 -0.48
N ASN A 26 -29.49 13.24 0.02
CA ASN A 26 -29.92 12.99 1.40
C ASN A 26 -30.11 11.50 1.78
N LYS A 27 -30.10 11.28 3.11
CA LYS A 27 -30.39 10.06 3.87
C LYS A 27 -31.85 9.58 3.82
N THR A 28 -32.02 8.31 4.21
CA THR A 28 -33.13 7.59 4.94
C THR A 28 -33.44 6.28 4.20
N SER A 29 -33.70 5.11 4.82
CA SER A 29 -34.33 4.79 6.11
C SER A 29 -33.98 3.35 6.55
N GLN A 30 -34.38 3.02 7.78
CA GLN A 30 -34.16 1.80 8.54
C GLN A 30 -34.89 0.56 7.99
N GLY A 31 -34.30 -0.62 8.21
CA GLY A 31 -34.97 -1.92 8.15
C GLY A 31 -34.22 -2.95 9.00
N ARG A 32 -34.79 -3.30 10.15
CA ARG A 32 -34.37 -4.38 11.06
C ARG A 32 -35.02 -5.68 10.57
N ILE A 33 -34.39 -6.86 10.73
CA ILE A 33 -35.03 -8.13 11.18
C ILE A 33 -34.03 -9.31 11.25
N THR A 34 -34.06 -9.97 12.42
CA THR A 34 -33.70 -11.33 12.87
C THR A 34 -32.31 -11.98 12.68
N MET A 35 -31.78 -12.38 13.84
CA MET A 35 -30.91 -13.54 14.07
C MET A 35 -31.50 -14.86 13.56
N MET A 36 -30.65 -15.70 12.98
CA MET A 36 -30.81 -17.16 13.01
C MET A 36 -29.47 -17.85 13.33
N LYS A 37 -29.62 -19.04 13.92
CA LYS A 37 -28.66 -19.80 14.71
C LYS A 37 -27.59 -20.52 13.89
N LYS A 38 -26.52 -20.86 14.62
CA LYS A 38 -25.46 -21.86 14.36
C LYS A 38 -25.88 -23.02 13.44
N ALA A 39 -24.97 -23.37 12.52
CA ALA A 39 -24.79 -24.73 12.03
C ALA A 39 -23.28 -25.04 11.93
N SER A 40 -22.90 -26.19 12.45
CA SER A 40 -21.56 -26.77 12.42
C SER A 40 -21.55 -27.94 11.43
N PHE A 41 -20.55 -28.06 10.56
CA PHE A 41 -20.19 -29.29 9.84
C PHE A 41 -18.67 -29.24 9.58
N VAL A 42 -17.86 -30.05 10.27
CA VAL A 42 -17.40 -31.43 9.95
C VAL A 42 -16.49 -31.48 8.72
N VAL A 43 -15.20 -31.67 9.01
CA VAL A 43 -14.11 -31.97 8.07
C VAL A 43 -14.17 -33.45 7.70
N VAL A 44 -14.07 -33.78 6.42
CA VAL A 44 -13.75 -35.14 5.95
C VAL A 44 -12.60 -35.04 4.94
N PRO A 45 -11.47 -35.73 5.15
CA PRO A 45 -10.43 -35.85 4.13
C PRO A 45 -10.78 -37.02 3.22
N VAL A 46 -10.75 -36.83 1.90
CA VAL A 46 -10.79 -37.95 0.96
C VAL A 46 -9.59 -37.86 0.04
N SER A 47 -8.55 -38.61 0.41
CA SER A 47 -7.50 -39.03 -0.50
C SER A 47 -8.03 -40.12 -1.42
N ALA A 48 -7.74 -39.95 -2.71
CA ALA A 48 -7.49 -40.99 -3.72
C ALA A 48 -8.43 -42.20 -3.80
N VAL A 49 -9.40 -42.19 -4.73
CA VAL A 49 -9.68 -43.26 -5.70
C VAL A 49 -10.54 -42.65 -6.82
N VAL A 50 -10.03 -42.56 -8.06
CA VAL A 50 -10.67 -43.02 -9.32
C VAL A 50 -9.61 -42.86 -10.43
N LEU A 51 -8.98 -43.97 -10.79
CA LEU A 51 -8.27 -44.13 -12.07
C LEU A 51 -9.24 -44.75 -13.08
N ALA A 52 -9.17 -44.25 -14.31
CA ALA A 52 -9.64 -44.84 -15.56
C ALA A 52 -11.17 -44.94 -15.80
N LEU A 53 -11.73 -43.94 -16.51
CA LEU A 53 -12.69 -44.11 -17.62
C LEU A 53 -13.18 -42.73 -18.11
N SER A 54 -12.42 -42.04 -18.98
CA SER A 54 -12.97 -40.94 -19.82
C SER A 54 -11.97 -40.44 -20.88
N SER A 55 -11.64 -41.27 -21.86
CA SER A 55 -10.90 -40.83 -23.07
C SER A 55 -11.76 -40.09 -24.11
N LEU A 56 -13.03 -39.77 -23.80
CA LEU A 56 -13.95 -39.06 -24.72
C LEU A 56 -14.67 -37.86 -24.09
N ILE A 57 -14.45 -37.57 -22.80
CA ILE A 57 -15.04 -36.41 -22.08
C ILE A 57 -13.96 -35.35 -21.73
N GLY A 58 -12.68 -35.73 -21.80
CA GLY A 58 -11.54 -34.84 -21.51
C GLY A 58 -11.39 -33.67 -22.48
N GLY A 59 -11.86 -33.82 -23.73
CA GLY A 59 -11.83 -32.73 -24.71
C GLY A 59 -12.80 -31.59 -24.38
N VAL A 60 -13.99 -31.91 -23.86
CA VAL A 60 -15.06 -30.92 -23.65
C VAL A 60 -14.85 -30.12 -22.36
N HIS A 61 -14.33 -30.75 -21.29
CA HIS A 61 -13.94 -30.04 -20.08
C HIS A 61 -12.66 -29.21 -20.28
N SER A 62 -11.69 -29.70 -21.05
CA SER A 62 -10.48 -28.94 -21.37
C SER A 62 -10.77 -27.76 -22.31
N LEU A 63 -11.68 -27.92 -23.29
CA LEU A 63 -12.17 -26.79 -24.09
C LEU A 63 -13.00 -25.80 -23.26
N SER A 64 -13.85 -26.28 -22.35
CA SER A 64 -14.67 -25.42 -21.47
C SER A 64 -13.81 -24.62 -20.51
N LEU A 65 -12.75 -25.21 -19.95
CA LEU A 65 -11.80 -24.52 -19.07
C LEU A 65 -10.93 -23.53 -19.87
N SER A 66 -10.50 -23.92 -21.09
CA SER A 66 -9.78 -23.05 -22.03
C SER A 66 -10.63 -21.88 -22.53
N MET A 67 -11.94 -22.08 -22.76
CA MET A 67 -12.88 -21.02 -23.15
C MET A 67 -13.28 -20.11 -21.98
N MET A 68 -13.38 -20.65 -20.75
CA MET A 68 -13.56 -19.81 -19.55
C MET A 68 -12.32 -18.94 -19.29
N SER A 69 -11.12 -19.41 -19.65
CA SER A 69 -9.88 -18.63 -19.57
C SER A 69 -9.77 -17.57 -20.68
N ALA A 70 -10.38 -17.77 -21.85
CA ALA A 70 -10.29 -16.85 -22.98
C ALA A 70 -11.12 -15.55 -22.80
N ASN A 71 -11.98 -15.49 -21.78
CA ASN A 71 -12.84 -14.33 -21.51
C ASN A 71 -12.53 -13.63 -20.17
N ALA A 72 -11.55 -14.11 -19.39
CA ALA A 72 -11.20 -13.48 -18.13
C ALA A 72 -10.30 -12.27 -18.37
N LYS A 73 -10.72 -11.09 -17.92
CA LYS A 73 -9.88 -9.89 -18.00
C LYS A 73 -8.71 -10.04 -17.02
N HIS A 74 -7.47 -9.86 -17.47
CA HIS A 74 -6.27 -10.02 -16.65
C HIS A 74 -5.62 -8.66 -16.39
N ILE A 75 -5.52 -8.28 -15.11
CA ILE A 75 -4.78 -7.10 -14.66
C ILE A 75 -3.46 -7.54 -14.03
N VAL A 76 -2.35 -7.00 -14.52
CA VAL A 76 -1.02 -7.16 -13.92
C VAL A 76 -0.65 -5.89 -13.15
N VAL A 77 -0.30 -6.05 -11.88
CA VAL A 77 0.17 -4.99 -11.00
C VAL A 77 1.67 -5.15 -10.81
N VAL A 78 2.46 -4.23 -11.33
CA VAL A 78 3.92 -4.24 -11.21
C VAL A 78 4.33 -3.61 -9.88
N GLY A 79 4.94 -4.39 -9.01
CA GLY A 79 5.39 -4.00 -7.67
C GLY A 79 4.52 -4.54 -6.53
N GLY A 80 5.10 -5.38 -5.67
CA GLY A 80 4.48 -5.96 -4.47
C GLY A 80 4.61 -5.07 -3.22
N GLY A 81 4.68 -3.76 -3.40
CA GLY A 81 4.66 -2.78 -2.30
C GLY A 81 3.24 -2.53 -1.77
N ILE A 82 3.12 -1.59 -0.83
CA ILE A 82 1.83 -1.22 -0.23
C ILE A 82 0.81 -0.68 -1.25
N GLN A 83 1.28 0.07 -2.24
CA GLN A 83 0.44 0.59 -3.32
C GLN A 83 -0.10 -0.55 -4.20
N GLY A 84 0.79 -1.36 -4.77
CA GLY A 84 0.38 -2.46 -5.65
C GLY A 84 -0.48 -3.51 -4.95
N THR A 85 -0.12 -3.86 -3.71
CA THR A 85 -0.92 -4.80 -2.90
C THR A 85 -2.30 -4.24 -2.57
N SER A 86 -2.40 -2.95 -2.23
CA SER A 86 -3.70 -2.31 -1.97
C SER A 86 -4.57 -2.30 -3.23
N VAL A 87 -4.00 -1.99 -4.40
CA VAL A 87 -4.71 -2.08 -5.69
C VAL A 87 -5.23 -3.50 -5.93
N ALA A 88 -4.36 -4.51 -5.84
CA ALA A 88 -4.75 -5.90 -6.07
C ALA A 88 -5.83 -6.37 -5.08
N TYR A 89 -5.67 -6.05 -3.80
CA TYR A 89 -6.64 -6.38 -2.75
C TYR A 89 -8.02 -5.75 -3.04
N HIS A 90 -8.09 -4.45 -3.33
CA HIS A 90 -9.36 -3.79 -3.59
C HIS A 90 -9.99 -4.21 -4.93
N LEU A 91 -9.19 -4.55 -5.94
CA LEU A 91 -9.69 -5.15 -7.18
C LEU A 91 -10.34 -6.51 -6.89
N ALA A 92 -9.70 -7.37 -6.09
CA ALA A 92 -10.25 -8.66 -5.69
C ALA A 92 -11.58 -8.50 -4.91
N GLN A 93 -11.62 -7.59 -3.93
CA GLN A 93 -12.86 -7.33 -3.18
C GLN A 93 -14.00 -6.77 -4.05
N LYS A 94 -13.66 -5.92 -5.03
CA LYS A 94 -14.65 -5.39 -5.97
C LYS A 94 -15.17 -6.48 -6.92
N ALA A 95 -14.32 -7.39 -7.36
CA ALA A 95 -14.70 -8.53 -8.19
C ALA A 95 -15.67 -9.48 -7.46
N LYS A 96 -15.52 -9.66 -6.13
CA LYS A 96 -16.45 -10.46 -5.31
C LYS A 96 -17.82 -9.81 -5.13
N THR A 97 -17.86 -8.49 -5.02
CA THR A 97 -19.08 -7.76 -4.64
C THR A 97 -19.89 -7.25 -5.83
N LYS A 98 -19.28 -7.10 -7.00
CA LYS A 98 -19.97 -6.66 -8.21
C LYS A 98 -20.16 -7.82 -9.18
N LYS A 99 -21.35 -7.88 -9.80
CA LYS A 99 -21.57 -8.73 -10.98
C LYS A 99 -20.73 -8.18 -12.14
N MET A 100 -19.57 -8.77 -12.38
CA MET A 100 -18.77 -8.45 -13.55
C MET A 100 -19.26 -9.26 -14.76
N SER A 101 -19.16 -8.66 -15.95
CA SER A 101 -19.48 -9.31 -17.22
C SER A 101 -18.51 -10.45 -17.55
N SER A 102 -17.29 -10.39 -17.03
CA SER A 102 -16.25 -11.40 -17.14
C SER A 102 -15.51 -11.61 -15.82
N PRO A 103 -14.94 -12.79 -15.58
CA PRO A 103 -14.04 -13.03 -14.45
C PRO A 103 -12.82 -12.09 -14.49
N LEU A 104 -12.31 -11.72 -13.33
CA LEU A 104 -11.11 -10.89 -13.21
C LEU A 104 -9.95 -11.75 -12.68
N LYS A 105 -8.87 -11.84 -13.44
CA LYS A 105 -7.60 -12.42 -13.00
C LYS A 105 -6.67 -11.29 -12.57
N ILE A 106 -6.07 -11.42 -11.39
CA ILE A 106 -5.19 -10.39 -10.82
C ILE A 106 -3.83 -11.03 -10.53
N THR A 107 -2.77 -10.42 -11.04
CA THR A 107 -1.40 -10.87 -10.76
C THR A 107 -0.55 -9.70 -10.30
N ILE A 108 0.15 -9.85 -9.17
CA ILE A 108 1.22 -8.97 -8.76
C ILE A 108 2.53 -9.54 -9.33
N LEU A 109 3.25 -8.74 -10.11
CA LEU A 109 4.61 -9.06 -10.54
C LEU A 109 5.60 -8.31 -9.62
N GLU A 110 6.36 -9.05 -8.82
CA GLU A 110 7.26 -8.51 -7.81
C GLU A 110 8.71 -8.97 -8.04
N ALA A 111 9.64 -8.02 -8.12
CA ALA A 111 11.04 -8.31 -8.45
C ALA A 111 11.77 -9.14 -7.38
N LYS A 112 11.36 -9.08 -6.11
CA LYS A 112 12.05 -9.75 -4.99
C LYS A 112 11.14 -10.46 -4.02
N GLU A 113 10.48 -9.72 -3.15
CA GLU A 113 9.60 -10.22 -2.10
C GLU A 113 8.63 -9.07 -1.80
N PRO A 114 7.33 -9.36 -1.58
CA PRO A 114 6.38 -8.34 -1.17
C PRO A 114 6.90 -7.49 0.00
N ALA A 115 6.69 -6.18 -0.11
CA ALA A 115 7.19 -5.19 0.84
C ALA A 115 8.72 -5.22 1.10
N SER A 116 9.57 -5.77 0.23
CA SER A 116 11.02 -5.84 0.48
C SER A 116 11.76 -4.49 0.45
N ALA A 117 11.15 -3.46 -0.13
CA ALA A 117 11.71 -2.11 -0.27
C ALA A 117 11.08 -1.11 0.74
N ALA A 118 10.75 0.11 0.30
CA ALA A 118 10.27 1.19 1.18
C ALA A 118 9.09 0.77 2.08
N SER A 119 8.15 -0.03 1.58
CA SER A 119 7.02 -0.50 2.38
C SER A 119 7.44 -1.34 3.59
N GLY A 120 8.43 -2.23 3.47
CA GLY A 120 8.87 -3.05 4.61
C GLY A 120 9.92 -2.38 5.49
N LYS A 121 10.43 -1.22 5.10
CA LYS A 121 11.42 -0.44 5.86
C LYS A 121 10.84 0.83 6.49
N GLY A 122 9.63 1.22 6.09
CA GLY A 122 8.97 2.42 6.57
C GLY A 122 8.44 2.29 8.00
N GLY A 123 8.65 3.32 8.83
CA GLY A 123 8.15 3.36 10.21
C GLY A 123 6.64 3.58 10.38
N GLY A 124 5.82 3.44 9.33
CA GLY A 124 4.37 3.28 9.49
C GLY A 124 3.51 4.44 10.00
N PHE A 125 4.10 5.60 10.30
CA PHE A 125 3.37 6.75 10.84
C PHE A 125 2.42 7.37 9.81
N MET A 126 1.25 7.79 10.27
CA MET A 126 0.20 8.46 9.49
C MET A 126 -0.44 9.56 10.33
N ALA A 127 -0.82 10.66 9.67
CA ALA A 127 -1.60 11.73 10.25
C ALA A 127 -2.75 12.10 9.30
N ARG A 128 -3.97 12.14 9.84
CA ARG A 128 -5.19 12.42 9.07
C ARG A 128 -5.20 13.86 8.55
N SER A 129 -4.78 14.82 9.39
CA SER A 129 -4.95 16.26 9.19
C SER A 129 -3.74 16.97 8.55
N TRP A 130 -2.59 16.29 8.40
CA TRP A 130 -1.37 16.95 7.92
C TRP A 130 -1.38 17.31 6.43
N GLY A 131 -2.33 16.75 5.67
CA GLY A 131 -2.59 17.14 4.29
C GLY A 131 -3.63 18.24 4.14
N ASP A 132 -4.19 18.78 5.22
CA ASP A 132 -5.27 19.77 5.18
C ASP A 132 -4.84 21.05 4.45
N GLY A 133 -5.72 21.54 3.57
CA GLY A 133 -5.43 22.67 2.69
C GLY A 133 -4.54 22.35 1.49
N SER A 134 -4.06 21.11 1.34
CA SER A 134 -3.29 20.66 0.17
C SER A 134 -4.16 19.88 -0.83
N PRO A 135 -3.71 19.69 -2.08
CA PRO A 135 -4.37 18.80 -3.05
C PRO A 135 -4.53 17.35 -2.57
N THR A 136 -3.76 16.94 -1.55
CA THR A 136 -3.78 15.57 -1.01
C THR A 136 -4.66 15.41 0.23
N GLN A 137 -5.39 16.44 0.64
CA GLN A 137 -6.25 16.41 1.84
C GLN A 137 -7.22 15.22 1.81
N GLY A 138 -7.95 15.05 0.70
CA GLY A 138 -8.92 13.96 0.56
C GLY A 138 -8.28 12.57 0.70
N LEU A 139 -7.07 12.40 0.16
CA LEU A 139 -6.32 11.16 0.27
C LEU A 139 -5.85 10.89 1.70
N HIS A 140 -5.37 11.90 2.43
CA HIS A 140 -4.99 11.75 3.83
C HIS A 140 -6.15 11.31 4.71
N HIS A 141 -7.32 11.94 4.54
CA HIS A 141 -8.52 11.61 5.30
C HIS A 141 -9.00 10.20 4.98
N LEU A 142 -9.16 9.89 3.69
CA LEU A 142 -9.61 8.59 3.22
C LEU A 142 -8.66 7.47 3.68
N ALA A 143 -7.36 7.64 3.48
CA ALA A 143 -6.38 6.61 3.82
C ALA A 143 -6.36 6.36 5.33
N PHE A 144 -6.34 7.42 6.15
CA PHE A 144 -6.31 7.29 7.61
C PHE A 144 -7.49 6.48 8.14
N ASP A 145 -8.71 6.82 7.70
CA ASP A 145 -9.93 6.13 8.11
C ASP A 145 -9.90 4.66 7.61
N MET A 146 -9.47 4.44 6.36
CA MET A 146 -9.36 3.11 5.76
C MET A 146 -8.37 2.19 6.49
N TYR A 147 -7.22 2.70 6.94
CA TYR A 147 -6.25 1.89 7.67
C TYR A 147 -6.82 1.34 8.98
N GLN A 148 -7.64 2.12 9.69
CA GLN A 148 -8.29 1.65 10.91
C GLN A 148 -9.23 0.46 10.61
N ASP A 149 -10.10 0.62 9.61
CA ASP A 149 -11.09 -0.38 9.23
C ASP A 149 -10.44 -1.66 8.69
N LEU A 150 -9.43 -1.51 7.83
CA LEU A 150 -8.71 -2.64 7.25
C LEU A 150 -7.81 -3.33 8.27
N ALA A 151 -7.14 -2.60 9.16
CA ALA A 151 -6.34 -3.22 10.21
C ALA A 151 -7.20 -4.13 11.09
N GLN A 152 -8.41 -3.70 11.45
CA GLN A 152 -9.36 -4.52 12.18
C GLN A 152 -9.81 -5.73 11.34
N THR A 153 -10.20 -5.51 10.08
CA THR A 153 -10.71 -6.56 9.19
C THR A 153 -9.66 -7.64 8.92
N LEU A 154 -8.40 -7.24 8.73
CA LEU A 154 -7.29 -8.11 8.37
C LEU A 154 -6.56 -8.68 9.60
N GLY A 155 -6.92 -8.25 10.81
CA GLY A 155 -6.26 -8.68 12.05
C GLY A 155 -4.81 -8.20 12.16
N CYS A 156 -4.53 -6.95 11.77
CA CYS A 156 -3.21 -6.34 11.95
C CYS A 156 -2.99 -5.97 13.42
N SER A 157 -1.98 -6.57 14.02
CA SER A 157 -1.62 -6.40 15.44
C SER A 157 -0.86 -5.11 15.73
N SER A 158 -0.15 -4.56 14.75
CA SER A 158 0.68 -3.35 14.95
C SER A 158 -0.09 -2.03 14.85
N TYR A 159 -1.33 -2.04 14.35
CA TYR A 159 -2.11 -0.81 14.21
C TYR A 159 -2.42 -0.23 15.59
N ARG A 160 -2.04 1.03 15.78
CA ARG A 160 -2.37 1.78 17.00
C ARG A 160 -2.46 3.26 16.73
N LYS A 161 -3.40 3.91 17.41
CA LYS A 161 -3.43 5.35 17.57
C LYS A 161 -2.36 5.76 18.58
N LEU A 162 -1.70 6.89 18.34
CA LEU A 162 -0.61 7.37 19.21
C LEU A 162 -0.50 8.89 19.22
N PRO A 163 -0.18 9.50 20.38
CA PRO A 163 0.18 10.91 20.44
C PRO A 163 1.47 11.20 19.67
N VAL A 164 1.57 12.45 19.21
CA VAL A 164 2.71 12.97 18.46
C VAL A 164 3.20 14.24 19.11
N LEU A 165 4.50 14.32 19.37
CA LEU A 165 5.14 15.48 19.98
C LEU A 165 6.22 16.02 19.05
N SER A 166 6.32 17.34 18.94
CA SER A 166 7.55 17.99 18.47
C SER A 166 8.48 18.17 19.66
N VAL A 167 9.76 17.80 19.48
CA VAL A 167 10.79 17.90 20.53
C VAL A 167 11.99 18.65 19.97
N ALA A 168 12.44 19.68 20.67
CA ALA A 168 13.65 20.43 20.36
C ALA A 168 14.79 20.10 21.36
N PRO A 169 16.07 20.17 20.94
CA PRO A 169 17.18 20.12 21.87
C PRO A 169 17.22 21.37 22.76
N GLU A 170 17.91 21.25 23.90
CA GLU A 170 18.22 22.37 24.79
C GLU A 170 18.88 23.53 24.04
N GLY A 171 18.48 24.77 24.35
CA GLY A 171 19.00 25.99 23.70
C GLY A 171 18.26 26.41 22.42
N GLY A 172 17.30 25.63 21.92
CA GLY A 172 16.49 25.93 20.72
C GLY A 172 15.48 27.09 20.81
N GLY A 173 15.75 28.14 21.60
CA GLY A 173 15.00 29.41 21.54
C GLY A 173 13.57 29.43 22.11
N GLY A 174 13.21 28.53 23.02
CA GLY A 174 11.90 28.52 23.70
C GLY A 174 12.02 28.57 25.23
N ILE A 175 11.11 29.28 25.89
CA ILE A 175 11.05 29.37 27.37
C ILE A 175 10.83 27.96 27.96
N GLN A 176 11.81 27.45 28.70
CA GLN A 176 11.64 26.34 29.64
C GLN A 176 10.66 26.77 30.73
N LYS A 177 9.48 26.15 30.78
CA LYS A 177 8.64 26.19 31.97
C LYS A 177 8.06 24.80 32.21
N ASN A 178 8.69 24.03 33.11
CA ASN A 178 8.06 23.13 34.08
C ASN A 178 6.81 22.31 33.67
N THR A 179 6.63 21.93 32.41
CA THR A 179 5.46 21.16 31.94
C THR A 179 5.64 19.65 32.06
N HIS A 180 6.86 19.17 32.35
CA HIS A 180 7.15 17.74 32.46
C HIS A 180 6.32 17.00 33.51
N LYS A 181 5.81 17.69 34.55
CA LYS A 181 5.09 17.02 35.65
C LYS A 181 3.57 16.94 35.48
N THR A 182 2.97 17.52 34.43
CA THR A 182 1.50 17.58 34.33
C THR A 182 0.90 17.28 32.96
N ASN A 183 1.69 17.14 31.89
CA ASN A 183 1.13 16.77 30.58
C ASN A 183 1.12 15.23 30.42
N PRO A 184 -0.04 14.56 30.46
CA PRO A 184 -0.13 13.10 30.34
C PRO A 184 0.36 12.56 28.99
N LEU A 185 0.60 13.42 28.00
CA LEU A 185 1.12 13.05 26.69
C LEU A 185 2.64 12.90 26.65
N VAL A 186 3.36 13.45 27.64
CA VAL A 186 4.83 13.40 27.65
C VAL A 186 5.27 12.08 28.28
N PRO A 187 5.95 11.20 27.53
CA PRO A 187 6.33 9.91 28.04
C PRO A 187 7.42 10.03 29.11
N SER A 188 7.37 9.14 30.10
CA SER A 188 8.29 9.17 31.26
C SER A 188 9.75 8.94 30.88
N TRP A 189 10.01 8.26 29.76
CA TRP A 189 11.36 8.01 29.23
C TRP A 189 11.94 9.22 28.47
N LEU A 190 11.18 10.31 28.28
CA LEU A 190 11.66 11.57 27.70
C LEU A 190 12.06 12.54 28.83
N ASP A 191 13.12 12.19 29.57
CA ASP A 191 13.53 12.81 30.85
C ASP A 191 14.96 13.42 30.85
N GLY A 192 15.65 13.38 29.72
CA GLY A 192 17.01 13.91 29.57
C GLY A 192 17.13 15.42 29.82
N LYS A 193 18.23 15.84 30.44
CA LYS A 193 18.52 17.25 30.74
C LYS A 193 18.68 18.12 29.48
N SER A 194 19.05 17.50 28.36
CA SER A 194 19.24 18.17 27.06
C SER A 194 17.95 18.33 26.26
N ILE A 195 16.78 18.11 26.87
CA ILE A 195 15.48 18.30 26.23
C ILE A 195 15.06 19.77 26.38
N GLY A 196 14.72 20.38 25.25
CA GLY A 196 14.22 21.74 25.15
C GLY A 196 12.69 21.77 25.12
N ARG A 197 12.13 22.49 24.13
CA ARG A 197 10.68 22.65 23.99
C ARG A 197 10.03 21.34 23.55
N ILE A 198 8.93 20.98 24.21
CA ILE A 198 8.01 19.92 23.80
C ILE A 198 6.66 20.56 23.48
N SER A 199 6.09 20.24 22.32
CA SER A 199 4.74 20.69 21.95
C SER A 199 3.95 19.56 21.29
N PRO A 200 2.70 19.28 21.70
CA PRO A 200 1.84 18.34 21.00
C PRO A 200 1.61 18.73 19.54
N MET A 201 1.72 17.76 18.65
CA MET A 201 1.35 17.84 17.23
C MET A 201 0.11 16.97 16.91
N GLY A 202 -0.21 16.01 17.79
CA GLY A 202 -1.37 15.16 17.70
C GLY A 202 -1.64 14.50 19.04
N TYR A 203 -2.92 14.33 19.38
CA TYR A 203 -3.36 13.78 20.67
C TYR A 203 -3.69 12.28 20.60
N GLY A 204 -3.54 11.66 19.42
CA GLY A 204 -3.85 10.26 19.17
C GLY A 204 -5.14 10.01 18.42
N ASP A 205 -6.07 10.98 18.33
CA ASP A 205 -7.35 10.75 17.64
C ASP A 205 -7.20 10.71 16.11
N ASP A 206 -6.26 11.50 15.58
CA ASP A 206 -6.02 11.75 14.16
C ASP A 206 -4.62 11.32 13.69
N THR A 207 -3.91 10.56 14.53
CA THR A 207 -2.53 10.11 14.32
C THR A 207 -2.40 8.64 14.69
N ALA A 208 -1.75 7.87 13.82
CA ALA A 208 -1.67 6.42 13.93
C ALA A 208 -0.35 5.87 13.40
N GLN A 209 -0.05 4.62 13.77
CA GLN A 209 1.04 3.85 13.21
C GLN A 209 0.55 2.44 12.90
N ILE A 210 1.04 1.89 11.79
CA ILE A 210 0.92 0.46 11.44
C ILE A 210 2.25 0.00 10.83
N THR A 211 2.71 -1.21 11.16
CA THR A 211 3.86 -1.82 10.50
C THR A 211 3.50 -2.13 9.04
N PRO A 212 4.05 -1.42 8.04
CA PRO A 212 3.52 -1.56 6.68
C PRO A 212 3.86 -2.92 6.05
N LYS A 213 4.95 -3.60 6.47
CA LYS A 213 5.23 -4.99 6.06
C LYS A 213 4.10 -5.94 6.48
N GLU A 214 3.66 -5.85 7.74
CA GLU A 214 2.54 -6.65 8.24
C GLU A 214 1.28 -6.35 7.43
N PHE A 215 0.96 -5.07 7.20
CA PHE A 215 -0.24 -4.68 6.45
C PHE A 215 -0.26 -5.23 5.02
N VAL A 216 0.88 -5.18 4.31
CA VAL A 216 1.02 -5.78 2.98
C VAL A 216 0.78 -7.29 3.03
N HIS A 217 1.44 -8.00 3.95
CA HIS A 217 1.27 -9.46 4.06
C HIS A 217 -0.17 -9.84 4.41
N LYS A 218 -0.81 -9.09 5.32
CA LYS A 218 -2.20 -9.32 5.70
C LYS A 218 -3.19 -9.12 4.56
N MET A 219 -2.97 -8.13 3.69
CA MET A 219 -3.78 -7.99 2.46
C MET A 219 -3.57 -9.17 1.50
N LEU A 220 -2.33 -9.64 1.32
CA LEU A 220 -2.05 -10.80 0.45
C LEU A 220 -2.63 -12.10 1.01
N GLU A 221 -2.50 -12.34 2.31
CA GLU A 221 -3.13 -13.47 3.01
C GLU A 221 -4.64 -13.48 2.80
N ALA A 222 -5.30 -12.32 2.97
CA ALA A 222 -6.75 -12.20 2.83
C ALA A 222 -7.27 -12.32 1.39
N ALA A 223 -6.40 -12.14 0.38
CA ALA A 223 -6.75 -12.21 -1.04
C ALA A 223 -6.03 -13.36 -1.76
N CYS A 224 -5.49 -14.35 -1.04
CA CYS A 224 -4.64 -15.40 -1.61
C CYS A 224 -5.34 -16.27 -2.67
N ASP A 225 -6.66 -16.45 -2.57
CA ASP A 225 -7.44 -17.19 -3.56
C ASP A 225 -7.73 -16.39 -4.84
N ASP A 226 -7.58 -15.05 -4.80
CA ASP A 226 -7.97 -14.13 -5.88
C ASP A 226 -6.78 -13.43 -6.54
N VAL A 227 -5.65 -13.34 -5.84
CA VAL A 227 -4.45 -12.61 -6.27
C VAL A 227 -3.26 -13.56 -6.33
N THR A 228 -2.68 -13.70 -7.52
CA THR A 228 -1.43 -14.45 -7.71
C THR A 228 -0.23 -13.52 -7.58
N VAL A 229 0.83 -13.96 -6.89
CA VAL A 229 2.12 -13.25 -6.87
C VAL A 229 3.12 -14.03 -7.73
N VAL A 230 3.70 -13.36 -8.72
CA VAL A 230 4.77 -13.89 -9.58
C VAL A 230 6.06 -13.14 -9.27
N LEU A 231 7.14 -13.89 -9.04
CA LEU A 231 8.45 -13.30 -8.78
C LEU A 231 9.23 -13.10 -10.08
N GLY A 232 9.59 -11.86 -10.35
CA GLY A 232 10.36 -11.48 -11.52
C GLY A 232 10.42 -9.97 -11.73
N THR A 233 11.47 -9.52 -12.40
CA THR A 233 11.69 -8.09 -12.68
C THR A 233 10.96 -7.72 -13.96
N CYS A 234 10.01 -6.79 -13.88
CA CYS A 234 9.39 -6.22 -15.08
C CYS A 234 10.43 -5.48 -15.92
N THR A 235 10.44 -5.74 -17.22
CA THR A 235 11.39 -5.19 -18.19
C THR A 235 10.69 -4.44 -19.32
N GLY A 236 9.37 -4.56 -19.46
CA GLY A 236 8.60 -3.80 -20.43
C GLY A 236 7.12 -4.16 -20.47
N VAL A 237 6.37 -3.44 -21.30
CA VAL A 237 4.96 -3.70 -21.60
C VAL A 237 4.84 -4.05 -23.08
N GLU A 238 4.06 -5.08 -23.40
CA GLU A 238 3.69 -5.38 -24.79
C GLU A 238 2.38 -4.70 -25.14
N VAL A 239 2.37 -4.10 -26.32
CA VAL A 239 1.22 -3.43 -26.90
C VAL A 239 0.97 -3.93 -28.32
N ALA A 240 -0.30 -3.93 -28.73
CA ALA A 240 -0.71 -4.19 -30.09
C ALA A 240 -1.44 -2.96 -30.66
N SER A 241 -1.12 -2.61 -31.90
CA SER A 241 -1.82 -1.56 -32.66
C SER A 241 -3.14 -2.10 -33.18
N ASN A 242 -4.20 -1.31 -33.05
CA ASN A 242 -5.49 -1.62 -33.66
C ASN A 242 -5.65 -0.86 -34.99
N ASP A 243 -5.43 -1.55 -36.11
CA ASP A 243 -5.52 -0.96 -37.46
C ASP A 243 -6.90 -0.34 -37.81
N ASN A 244 -7.94 -0.70 -37.05
CA ASN A 244 -9.33 -0.29 -37.30
C ASN A 244 -9.79 0.93 -36.49
N ASP A 245 -9.02 1.40 -35.50
CA ASP A 245 -9.46 2.45 -34.56
C ASP A 245 -8.34 3.47 -34.27
N GLY A 246 -7.73 4.00 -35.34
CA GLY A 246 -6.84 5.17 -35.36
C GLY A 246 -5.76 5.23 -34.27
N ASP A 247 -4.54 4.77 -34.56
CA ASP A 247 -3.35 4.86 -33.68
C ASP A 247 -3.52 4.37 -32.21
N GLU A 248 -4.67 3.80 -31.85
CA GLU A 248 -4.90 3.29 -30.49
C GLU A 248 -4.10 2.00 -30.28
N THR A 249 -3.26 2.03 -29.24
CA THR A 249 -2.47 0.88 -28.80
C THR A 249 -3.12 0.26 -27.57
N THR A 250 -3.18 -1.06 -27.54
CA THR A 250 -3.77 -1.82 -26.42
C THR A 250 -2.73 -2.72 -25.80
N VAL A 251 -2.73 -2.79 -24.46
CA VAL A 251 -1.82 -3.67 -23.73
C VAL A 251 -2.22 -5.13 -23.96
N THR A 252 -1.23 -5.97 -24.24
CA THR A 252 -1.40 -7.42 -24.42
C THR A 252 -0.59 -8.24 -23.42
N GLY A 253 0.42 -7.65 -22.78
CA GLY A 253 1.27 -8.34 -21.82
C GLY A 253 2.28 -7.48 -21.10
N VAL A 254 2.96 -8.09 -20.14
CA VAL A 254 4.11 -7.53 -19.42
C VAL A 254 5.30 -8.45 -19.66
N LYS A 255 6.40 -7.87 -20.16
CA LYS A 255 7.69 -8.56 -20.25
C LYS A 255 8.36 -8.54 -18.90
N TYR A 256 8.89 -9.69 -18.50
CA TYR A 256 9.58 -9.81 -17.23
C TYR A 256 10.68 -10.85 -17.26
N GLN A 257 11.72 -10.61 -16.46
CA GLN A 257 12.75 -11.58 -16.16
C GLN A 257 12.32 -12.42 -14.95
N PRO A 258 12.03 -13.74 -15.10
CA PRO A 258 11.67 -14.58 -13.97
C PRO A 258 12.77 -14.63 -12.91
N ARG A 259 12.39 -14.86 -11.66
CA ARG A 259 13.33 -15.07 -10.56
C ARG A 259 13.35 -16.55 -10.17
N GLY A 260 14.52 -17.20 -10.27
CA GLY A 260 14.74 -18.61 -9.87
C GLY A 260 16.19 -19.07 -10.07
N ASP A 261 16.49 -20.30 -9.62
CA ASP A 261 17.85 -20.90 -9.64
C ASP A 261 18.22 -21.55 -10.99
N GLY A 262 17.46 -21.29 -12.07
CA GLY A 262 17.73 -21.82 -13.40
C GLY A 262 18.73 -20.97 -14.18
N ASP A 263 19.65 -21.61 -14.89
CA ASP A 263 20.71 -20.96 -15.69
C ASP A 263 20.16 -20.19 -16.90
N ASP A 264 18.98 -20.57 -17.40
CA ASP A 264 18.32 -19.95 -18.54
C ASP A 264 17.27 -18.92 -18.07
N ASN A 265 17.74 -17.84 -17.46
CA ASN A 265 16.94 -16.64 -17.14
C ASN A 265 16.52 -15.94 -18.45
N VAL A 266 15.64 -16.58 -19.23
CA VAL A 266 15.03 -16.04 -20.45
C VAL A 266 13.86 -15.15 -20.08
N GLU A 267 13.79 -13.98 -20.70
CA GLU A 267 12.65 -13.07 -20.58
C GLU A 267 11.35 -13.76 -20.98
N GLN A 268 10.29 -13.54 -20.20
CA GLN A 268 8.98 -14.12 -20.41
C GLN A 268 7.92 -13.04 -20.56
N ILE A 269 6.81 -13.42 -21.16
CA ILE A 269 5.62 -12.58 -21.30
C ILE A 269 4.55 -13.11 -20.36
N LEU A 270 4.05 -12.23 -19.49
CA LEU A 270 2.84 -12.46 -18.71
C LEU A 270 1.68 -11.76 -19.43
N PRO A 271 0.69 -12.49 -19.98
CA PRO A 271 -0.47 -11.88 -20.64
C PRO A 271 -1.18 -10.89 -19.72
N ALA A 272 -1.66 -9.77 -20.27
CA ALA A 272 -2.33 -8.73 -19.51
C ALA A 272 -3.22 -7.88 -20.44
N ASP A 273 -4.45 -7.58 -20.01
CA ASP A 273 -5.33 -6.62 -20.69
C ASP A 273 -5.20 -5.20 -20.10
N ALA A 274 -4.60 -5.09 -18.92
CA ALA A 274 -4.29 -3.83 -18.27
C ALA A 274 -3.11 -3.99 -17.32
N VAL A 275 -2.32 -2.92 -17.18
CA VAL A 275 -1.14 -2.87 -16.33
C VAL A 275 -1.23 -1.70 -15.36
N VAL A 276 -0.90 -1.96 -14.10
CA VAL A 276 -0.74 -0.93 -13.07
C VAL A 276 0.73 -0.88 -12.66
N VAL A 277 1.39 0.25 -12.87
CA VAL A 277 2.78 0.45 -12.43
C VAL A 277 2.79 1.01 -11.01
N SER A 278 3.31 0.23 -10.07
CA SER A 278 3.41 0.58 -8.64
C SER A 278 4.76 0.15 -8.03
N ALA A 279 5.82 0.26 -8.83
CA ALA A 279 7.17 -0.21 -8.53
C ALA A 279 7.97 0.74 -7.60
N GLY A 280 7.30 1.61 -6.83
CA GLY A 280 7.95 2.55 -5.92
C GLY A 280 8.96 3.46 -6.65
N PRO A 281 10.22 3.59 -6.17
CA PRO A 281 11.21 4.43 -6.85
C PRO A 281 11.66 3.88 -8.22
N TRP A 282 11.35 2.61 -8.54
CA TRP A 282 11.62 2.03 -9.86
C TRP A 282 10.52 2.30 -10.88
N SER A 283 9.44 2.98 -10.50
CA SER A 283 8.36 3.33 -11.45
C SER A 283 8.86 4.19 -12.61
N CYS A 284 9.96 4.94 -12.45
CA CYS A 284 10.59 5.69 -13.56
C CYS A 284 11.05 4.80 -14.71
N GLN A 285 11.32 3.51 -14.50
CA GLN A 285 11.64 2.58 -15.59
C GLN A 285 10.48 2.41 -16.57
N ALA A 286 9.25 2.76 -16.19
CA ALA A 286 8.11 2.73 -17.07
C ALA A 286 8.17 3.78 -18.20
N GLU A 287 9.01 4.81 -18.07
CA GLU A 287 9.25 5.77 -19.17
C GLU A 287 9.76 5.04 -20.42
N ASP A 288 10.60 4.02 -20.25
CA ASP A 288 11.16 3.21 -21.34
C ASP A 288 10.18 2.12 -21.84
N TRP A 289 9.13 1.80 -21.07
CA TRP A 289 8.20 0.72 -21.42
C TRP A 289 7.11 1.14 -22.41
N PHE A 290 6.87 2.45 -22.53
CA PHE A 290 5.85 3.03 -23.39
C PHE A 290 6.51 3.92 -24.44
N GLU A 291 7.31 3.31 -25.32
CA GLU A 291 8.01 4.03 -26.40
C GLU A 291 7.04 4.93 -27.20
N GLY A 292 7.43 6.19 -27.41
CA GLY A 292 6.61 7.16 -28.16
C GLY A 292 5.43 7.77 -27.40
N SER A 293 5.09 7.28 -26.19
CA SER A 293 3.99 7.84 -25.39
C SER A 293 4.29 9.22 -24.78
N GLY A 294 5.58 9.58 -24.67
CA GLY A 294 6.02 10.80 -24.00
C GLY A 294 5.79 10.80 -22.47
N VAL A 295 5.54 9.63 -21.86
CA VAL A 295 5.41 9.51 -20.40
C VAL A 295 6.71 9.97 -19.74
N GLN A 296 6.58 10.93 -18.81
CA GLN A 296 7.65 11.43 -17.96
C GLN A 296 7.18 11.36 -16.51
N LEU A 297 7.98 10.73 -15.65
CA LEU A 297 7.74 10.53 -14.24
C LEU A 297 8.83 11.29 -13.47
N PRO A 298 8.60 12.56 -13.13
CA PRO A 298 9.59 13.41 -12.44
C PRO A 298 9.73 13.00 -10.97
N MET A 299 10.31 11.82 -10.76
CA MET A 299 10.46 11.14 -9.48
C MET A 299 11.93 10.84 -9.22
N GLU A 300 12.39 11.10 -8.01
CA GLU A 300 13.73 10.77 -7.55
C GLU A 300 13.68 9.93 -6.27
N GLY A 301 14.62 9.00 -6.13
CA GLY A 301 14.77 8.19 -4.92
C GLY A 301 15.62 8.90 -3.88
N VAL A 302 15.06 9.17 -2.71
CA VAL A 302 15.82 9.69 -1.55
C VAL A 302 16.10 8.58 -0.56
N LYS A 303 17.36 8.47 -0.13
CA LYS A 303 17.78 7.51 0.91
C LYS A 303 17.36 8.03 2.29
N SER A 304 16.66 7.20 3.05
CA SER A 304 16.36 7.42 4.47
C SER A 304 16.91 6.26 5.31
N THR A 305 17.29 6.54 6.55
CA THR A 305 17.84 5.54 7.48
C THR A 305 16.97 5.49 8.73
N SER A 306 16.73 4.29 9.24
CA SER A 306 16.06 4.05 10.51
C SER A 306 16.85 3.06 11.35
N ILE A 307 16.75 3.18 12.66
CA ILE A 307 17.33 2.26 13.63
C ILE A 307 16.20 1.76 14.53
N VAL A 308 16.23 0.47 14.86
CA VAL A 308 15.28 -0.15 15.79
C VAL A 308 16.08 -0.66 16.96
N TRP A 309 15.73 -0.20 18.16
CA TRP A 309 16.36 -0.62 19.40
C TRP A 309 15.58 -1.78 20.00
N LYS A 310 16.29 -2.76 20.56
CA LYS A 310 15.65 -3.77 21.41
C LYS A 310 15.13 -3.04 22.65
N GLN A 311 13.88 -3.34 23.03
CA GLN A 311 13.33 -2.91 24.30
C GLN A 311 14.26 -3.37 25.44
N PRO A 312 14.65 -2.49 26.38
CA PRO A 312 15.41 -2.87 27.57
C PRO A 312 14.64 -3.93 28.38
N ASP A 313 15.36 -4.89 28.96
CA ASP A 313 14.74 -6.01 29.67
C ASP A 313 14.00 -5.53 30.95
N GLU A 314 14.36 -4.35 31.48
CA GLU A 314 13.76 -3.74 32.68
C GLU A 314 12.47 -2.96 32.40
N VAL A 315 12.14 -2.73 31.13
CA VAL A 315 10.92 -2.01 30.74
C VAL A 315 9.92 -3.05 30.29
N GLU A 316 8.81 -3.23 31.02
CA GLU A 316 7.75 -4.17 30.61
C GLU A 316 6.97 -3.66 29.40
N ASN A 317 6.74 -2.36 29.32
CA ASN A 317 5.96 -1.75 28.25
C ASN A 317 6.54 -0.38 27.86
N VAL A 318 6.81 -0.18 26.57
CA VAL A 318 7.20 1.13 26.03
C VAL A 318 5.92 1.78 25.49
N ASP A 319 5.60 2.98 25.99
CA ASP A 319 4.46 3.71 25.47
C ASP A 319 4.59 3.99 23.96
N ALA A 320 3.45 4.09 23.30
CA ALA A 320 3.41 4.47 21.90
C ALA A 320 3.38 6.00 21.82
N THR A 321 4.53 6.64 21.64
CA THR A 321 4.62 8.08 21.38
C THR A 321 5.52 8.34 20.17
N ALA A 322 5.07 9.13 19.20
CA ALA A 322 5.91 9.56 18.09
C ALA A 322 6.56 10.92 18.41
N LEU A 323 7.89 11.00 18.27
CA LEU A 323 8.64 12.24 18.43
C LEU A 323 9.12 12.74 17.08
N PHE A 324 8.80 13.99 16.76
CA PHE A 324 9.35 14.74 15.63
C PHE A 324 10.40 15.69 16.18
N CYS A 325 11.66 15.28 16.01
CA CYS A 325 12.80 16.06 16.43
C CYS A 325 13.20 17.03 15.33
N GLY A 326 13.40 18.30 15.69
CA GLY A 326 13.99 19.29 14.77
C GLY A 326 15.43 18.93 14.42
N GLU A 327 15.96 19.60 13.39
CA GLU A 327 17.37 19.47 13.02
C GLU A 327 18.27 19.92 14.18
N ASP A 328 19.33 19.15 14.43
CA ASP A 328 20.36 19.54 15.38
C ASP A 328 21.40 20.41 14.70
N TYR A 329 21.16 21.73 14.70
CA TYR A 329 22.08 22.72 14.15
C TYR A 329 23.45 22.73 14.84
N ARG A 330 23.63 22.08 16.00
CA ARG A 330 24.92 22.01 16.69
C ARG A 330 25.97 21.23 15.89
N PHE A 331 25.54 20.32 15.00
CA PHE A 331 26.44 19.43 14.28
C PHE A 331 26.58 19.72 12.78
N ASN A 332 25.96 20.78 12.24
CA ASN A 332 26.03 21.15 10.82
C ASN A 332 25.85 19.95 9.87
N THR A 333 24.89 19.06 10.16
CA THR A 333 24.71 17.79 9.44
C THR A 333 24.18 17.96 8.02
N HIS A 334 23.69 19.17 7.68
CA HIS A 334 23.31 19.56 6.33
C HIS A 334 23.97 20.91 6.02
N ARG A 335 25.16 20.90 5.42
CA ARG A 335 25.64 22.10 4.71
C ARG A 335 24.84 22.18 3.42
N THR A 336 23.95 23.17 3.35
CA THR A 336 23.35 23.64 2.09
C THR A 336 24.40 24.04 1.08
#